data_AF-A0A7S1LYM0-F1
#
_entry.id   AF-A0A7S1LYM0-F1
#
_cell.length_a   1.000
_cell.length_b   1.000
_cell.length_c   1.000
_cell.angle_alpha   90.00
_cell.angle_beta   90.00
_cell.angle_gamma   90.00
#
_symmetry.space_group_name_H-M   'P 1'
#
loop_
_entity.id
_entity.type
_entity.pdbx_description
1 polymer ?
#
loop_
_entity_poly.entity_id
_entity_poly.type
_entity_poly.pdbx_seq_one_letter_code
_entity_poly.pdbx_strand_id
1 'polypeptide(L)'
;MLRGRTALLLAQANWFKNQEKRSPEYDNYGSPLSYEDVAERMGLPEEYVRDMCTPKLMKGKRYPAMNGRSSKPNELSSQFERVFPMFQRPRSVMTLKNLKKKDVTSD
;
A
#
# COMPACT_ATOMS: atom_id res chain seq x y z
N MET A 1 4.44 -40.01 20.28
CA MET A 1 3.77 -38.78 19.78
C MET A 1 4.07 -38.55 18.29
N LEU A 2 3.55 -39.40 17.39
CA LEU A 2 3.90 -39.38 15.95
C LEU A 2 2.77 -38.90 15.01
N ARG A 3 1.56 -38.63 15.53
CA ARG A 3 0.38 -38.29 14.72
C ARG A 3 0.26 -36.82 14.30
N GLY A 4 0.95 -35.90 14.99
CA GLY A 4 0.86 -34.46 14.70
C GLY A 4 1.71 -34.01 13.50
N ARG A 5 2.89 -34.62 13.31
CA ARG A 5 3.82 -34.26 12.22
C ARG A 5 3.30 -34.66 10.84
N THR A 6 2.60 -35.79 10.74
CA THR A 6 2.02 -36.28 9.48
C THR A 6 0.84 -35.41 9.03
N ALA A 7 0.01 -34.93 9.96
CA ALA A 7 -1.09 -34.01 9.66
C ALA A 7 -0.60 -32.66 9.13
N LEU A 8 0.50 -32.14 9.68
CA LEU A 8 1.10 -30.87 9.26
C LEU A 8 1.72 -30.95 7.86
N LEU A 9 2.40 -32.07 7.56
CA LEU A 9 2.95 -32.33 6.23
C LEU A 9 1.85 -32.53 5.17
N LEU A 10 0.75 -33.21 5.52
CA LEU A 10 -0.41 -33.37 4.64
C LEU A 10 -1.12 -32.05 4.36
N ALA A 11 -1.30 -31.20 5.38
CA ALA A 11 -1.88 -29.87 5.22
C ALA A 11 -1.01 -28.98 4.31
N GLN A 12 0.31 -29.05 4.48
CA GLN A 12 1.26 -28.30 3.67
C GLN A 12 1.27 -28.78 2.21
N ALA A 13 1.25 -30.10 1.97
CA ALA A 13 1.16 -30.67 0.63
C ALA A 13 -0.16 -30.32 -0.08
N ASN A 14 -1.27 -30.30 0.65
CA ASN A 14 -2.58 -29.90 0.12
C ASN A 14 -2.64 -28.40 -0.21
N TRP A 15 -1.94 -27.55 0.56
CA TRP A 15 -1.81 -26.13 0.23
C TRP A 15 -1.10 -25.94 -1.11
N PHE A 16 0.04 -26.62 -1.33
CA PHE A 16 0.80 -26.51 -2.58
C PHE A 16 -0.01 -27.00 -3.80
N LYS A 17 -0.71 -28.14 -3.68
CA LYS A 17 -1.60 -28.63 -4.75
C LYS A 17 -2.76 -27.69 -5.08
N ASN A 18 -3.23 -26.89 -4.12
CA ASN A 18 -4.30 -25.92 -4.36
C ASN A 18 -3.79 -24.62 -5.01
N GLN A 19 -2.48 -24.33 -4.99
CA GLN A 19 -1.90 -23.22 -5.75
C GLN A 19 -1.86 -23.51 -7.25
N GLU A 20 -1.59 -24.76 -7.64
CA GLU A 20 -1.60 -25.21 -9.04
C GLU A 20 -3.02 -25.25 -9.65
N LYS A 21 -4.06 -25.25 -8.82
CA LYS A 21 -5.47 -25.19 -9.24
C LYS A 21 -6.07 -23.79 -9.21
N ARG A 22 -5.26 -22.73 -9.10
CA ARG A 22 -5.76 -21.38 -9.40
C ARG A 22 -6.24 -21.37 -10.84
N SER A 23 -7.54 -21.18 -11.00
CA SER A 23 -8.25 -21.19 -12.28
C SER A 23 -7.61 -20.22 -13.28
N PRO A 24 -7.32 -20.63 -14.52
CA PRO A 24 -6.80 -19.76 -15.57
C PRO A 24 -7.79 -18.66 -16.00
N GLU A 25 -9.01 -18.65 -15.45
CA GLU A 25 -10.01 -17.58 -15.67
C GLU A 25 -9.56 -16.22 -15.13
N TYR A 26 -8.60 -16.18 -14.19
CA TYR A 26 -7.98 -14.92 -13.75
C TYR A 26 -6.77 -14.49 -14.58
N ASP A 27 -6.27 -15.34 -15.48
CA ASP A 27 -5.14 -15.02 -16.36
C ASP A 27 -5.59 -14.29 -17.66
N ASN A 28 -6.89 -14.35 -17.99
CA ASN A 28 -7.48 -13.72 -19.19
C ASN A 28 -8.00 -12.30 -18.98
N TYR A 29 -8.12 -11.83 -17.72
CA TYR A 29 -8.26 -10.40 -17.46
C TYR A 29 -6.84 -9.87 -17.49
N GLY A 30 -6.46 -9.25 -18.63
CA GLY A 30 -5.13 -8.70 -18.84
C GLY A 30 -4.60 -8.06 -17.55
N SER A 31 -3.32 -8.36 -17.25
CA SER A 31 -2.61 -8.01 -16.01
C SER A 31 -3.27 -6.86 -15.26
N PRO A 32 -3.61 -7.00 -13.96
CA PRO A 32 -4.27 -5.94 -13.21
C PRO A 32 -3.57 -4.61 -13.51
N LEU A 33 -4.32 -3.68 -14.11
CA LEU A 33 -3.77 -2.42 -14.63
C LEU A 33 -2.96 -1.76 -13.52
N SER A 34 -1.65 -1.65 -13.74
CA SER A 34 -0.78 -1.03 -12.76
C SER A 34 -1.03 0.48 -12.72
N TYR A 35 -0.63 1.13 -11.62
CA TYR A 35 -0.69 2.59 -11.57
C TYR A 35 0.17 3.24 -12.66
N GLU A 36 1.27 2.58 -13.05
CA GLU A 36 2.16 2.99 -14.14
C GLU A 36 1.44 2.95 -15.50
N ASP A 37 0.72 1.85 -15.79
CA ASP A 37 -0.05 1.72 -17.04
C ASP A 37 -1.13 2.80 -17.16
N VAL A 38 -1.81 3.10 -16.05
CA VAL A 38 -2.84 4.14 -16.01
C VAL A 38 -2.21 5.54 -16.13
N ALA A 39 -1.08 5.76 -15.48
CA ALA A 39 -0.33 7.01 -15.54
C ALA A 39 0.14 7.30 -16.97
N GLU A 40 0.69 6.31 -17.65
CA GLU A 40 1.15 6.42 -19.03
C GLU A 40 -0.01 6.71 -19.99
N ARG A 41 -1.10 5.92 -19.90
CA ARG A 41 -2.28 6.10 -20.76
C ARG A 41 -2.95 7.46 -20.59
N MET A 42 -2.92 8.02 -19.39
CA MET A 42 -3.56 9.29 -19.06
C MET A 42 -2.61 10.49 -19.16
N GLY A 43 -1.31 10.27 -19.40
CA GLY A 43 -0.29 11.32 -19.35
C GLY A 43 -0.18 12.00 -17.99
N LEU A 44 -0.47 11.28 -16.91
CA LEU A 44 -0.45 11.79 -15.54
C LEU A 44 0.75 11.23 -14.77
N PRO A 45 1.27 11.94 -13.75
CA PRO A 45 2.27 11.37 -12.86
C PRO A 45 1.69 10.16 -12.10
N GLU A 46 2.45 9.07 -12.03
CA GLU A 46 2.03 7.85 -11.32
C GLU A 46 1.69 8.11 -9.85
N GLU A 47 2.47 8.96 -9.18
CA GLU A 47 2.23 9.40 -7.80
C GLU A 47 0.85 10.05 -7.61
N TYR A 48 0.39 10.78 -8.64
CA TYR A 48 -0.92 11.44 -8.62
C TYR A 48 -2.05 10.43 -8.78
N VAL A 49 -1.90 9.48 -9.70
CA VAL A 49 -2.84 8.37 -9.88
C VAL A 49 -2.95 7.56 -8.58
N ARG A 50 -1.81 7.29 -7.93
CA ARG A 50 -1.76 6.59 -6.63
C ARG A 50 -2.43 7.37 -5.50
N ASP A 51 -2.24 8.69 -5.40
CA ASP A 51 -2.93 9.53 -4.39
C ASP A 51 -4.45 9.58 -4.63
N MET A 52 -4.90 9.50 -5.88
CA MET A 52 -6.32 9.46 -6.22
C MET A 52 -6.99 8.16 -5.77
N CYS A 53 -6.28 7.03 -5.85
CA CYS A 53 -6.78 5.72 -5.44
C CYS A 53 -6.60 5.42 -3.95
N THR A 54 -5.77 6.17 -3.23
CA THR A 54 -5.56 5.98 -1.79
C THR A 54 -6.52 6.84 -0.96
N PRO A 55 -7.07 6.31 0.15
CA PRO A 55 -8.00 7.06 0.96
C PRO A 55 -7.32 8.29 1.53
N LYS A 56 -7.87 9.46 1.20
CA LYS A 56 -7.38 10.73 1.72
C LYS A 56 -7.64 10.75 3.21
N LEU A 57 -6.57 10.68 4.00
CA LEU A 57 -6.60 11.02 5.41
C LEU A 57 -7.02 12.49 5.53
N MET A 58 -8.32 12.69 5.66
CA MET A 58 -8.92 13.97 6.03
C MET A 58 -8.68 14.16 7.53
N LYS A 59 -8.70 15.42 7.99
CA LYS A 59 -8.54 15.75 9.41
C LYS A 59 -9.46 14.84 10.25
N GLY A 60 -8.87 13.91 11.03
CA GLY A 60 -9.51 13.36 12.22
C GLY A 60 -9.74 11.84 12.35
N LYS A 61 -9.44 10.96 11.39
CA LYS A 61 -9.71 9.50 11.56
C LYS A 61 -8.53 8.60 11.18
N ARG A 62 -7.42 8.71 11.90
CA ARG A 62 -6.43 7.61 11.97
C ARG A 62 -6.68 6.79 13.23
N TYR A 63 -6.49 5.49 13.14
CA TYR A 63 -6.47 4.64 14.33
C TYR A 63 -5.27 5.02 15.20
N PRO A 64 -5.43 5.12 16.53
CA PRO A 64 -4.33 5.44 17.44
C PRO A 64 -3.12 4.50 17.28
N ALA A 65 -3.36 3.22 17.00
CA ALA A 65 -2.32 2.22 16.75
C ALA A 65 -1.45 2.52 15.52
N MET A 66 -1.94 3.32 14.57
CA MET A 66 -1.17 3.70 13.38
C MET A 66 -0.17 4.81 13.67
N ASN A 67 -0.36 5.64 14.71
CA ASN A 67 0.50 6.81 14.96
C ASN A 67 1.96 6.45 15.30
N GLY A 68 2.23 5.18 15.56
CA GLY A 68 3.54 4.72 16.04
C GLY A 68 3.65 4.83 17.55
N ARG A 69 4.75 4.32 18.09
CA ARG A 69 5.07 4.37 19.53
C ARG A 69 6.57 4.50 19.73
N SER A 70 6.96 5.15 20.82
CA SER A 70 8.34 5.15 21.29
C SER A 70 8.79 3.72 21.60
N SER A 71 10.10 3.48 21.57
CA SER A 71 10.67 2.21 22.01
C SER A 71 10.35 1.96 23.48
N LYS A 72 10.24 0.69 23.85
CA LYS A 72 10.22 0.22 25.24
C LYS A 72 11.46 -0.65 25.46
N PRO A 73 11.86 -0.94 26.70
CA PRO A 73 12.91 -1.94 26.94
C PRO A 73 12.59 -3.25 26.20
N ASN A 74 13.54 -3.74 25.41
CA ASN A 74 13.40 -4.91 24.52
C ASN A 74 12.38 -4.79 23.36
N GLU A 75 11.82 -3.61 23.10
CA GLU A 75 10.94 -3.38 21.96
C GLU A 75 11.43 -2.24 21.08
N LEU A 76 11.52 -2.49 19.76
CA LEU A 76 11.85 -1.46 18.79
C LEU A 76 10.73 -0.40 18.73
N SER A 77 11.12 0.85 18.50
CA SER A 77 10.18 1.92 18.22
C SER A 77 9.43 1.65 16.92
N SER A 78 8.20 2.14 16.81
CA SER A 78 7.46 2.09 15.56
C SER A 78 7.08 3.50 15.13
N GLN A 79 7.25 3.78 13.85
CA GLN A 79 6.89 5.04 13.23
C GLN A 79 5.87 4.75 12.12
N PHE A 80 4.81 5.54 12.04
CA PHE A 80 3.79 5.41 11.00
C PHE A 80 4.41 5.29 9.60
N GLU A 81 5.38 6.16 9.32
CA GLU A 81 6.06 6.24 8.03
C GLU A 81 6.78 4.94 7.65
N ARG A 82 7.31 4.21 8.62
CA ARG A 82 8.03 2.94 8.39
C ARG A 82 7.09 1.75 8.24
N VAL A 83 6.00 1.74 9.00
CA VAL A 83 5.02 0.63 8.99
C VAL A 83 4.03 0.77 7.83
N PHE A 84 3.71 2.00 7.45
CA PHE A 84 2.72 2.35 6.43
C PHE A 84 3.31 3.30 5.37
N PRO A 85 4.39 2.91 4.66
CA PRO A 85 5.08 3.79 3.71
C PRO A 85 4.18 4.23 2.56
N MET A 86 3.28 3.35 2.09
CA MET A 86 2.36 3.63 0.99
C MET A 86 1.27 4.67 1.33
N PHE A 87 1.04 4.94 2.61
CA PHE A 87 0.06 5.93 3.06
C PHE A 87 0.70 7.31 3.32
N GLN A 88 1.99 7.46 3.03
CA GLN A 88 2.64 8.76 3.01
C GLN A 88 2.20 9.52 1.76
N ARG A 89 1.82 10.79 1.94
CA ARG A 89 1.48 11.65 0.81
C ARG A 89 2.76 12.16 0.15
N PRO A 90 2.96 11.94 -1.16
CA PRO A 90 4.11 12.48 -1.86
C PRO A 90 4.05 14.02 -1.86
N ARG A 91 5.23 14.66 -1.68
CA ARG A 91 5.34 16.13 -1.62
C ARG A 91 4.88 16.80 -2.90
N SER A 92 5.14 16.17 -4.05
CA SER A 92 4.68 16.58 -5.38
C SER A 92 3.17 16.85 -5.39
N VAL A 93 2.37 15.91 -4.88
CA VAL A 93 0.90 16.01 -4.85
C VAL A 93 0.43 17.06 -3.84
N MET A 94 1.17 17.31 -2.75
CA MET A 94 0.84 18.41 -1.83
C MET A 94 0.93 19.79 -2.49
N THR A 95 1.76 19.95 -3.52
CA THR A 95 1.86 21.23 -4.25
C THR A 95 0.62 21.56 -5.08
N LEU A 96 -0.25 20.59 -5.36
CA LEU A 96 -1.48 20.81 -6.14
C LEU A 96 -2.53 21.65 -5.37
N LYS A 97 -2.47 21.66 -4.04
CA LYS A 97 -3.45 22.38 -3.20
C LYS A 97 -2.97 23.74 -2.73
N ASN A 98 -1.66 23.98 -2.77
CA ASN A 98 -1.06 25.19 -2.23
C ASN A 98 -0.72 26.14 -3.38
N LEU A 99 -1.27 27.36 -3.35
CA LEU A 99 -0.80 28.41 -4.26
C LEU A 99 0.67 28.70 -3.99
N LYS A 100 1.46 28.89 -5.05
CA LYS A 100 2.84 29.35 -4.92
C LYS A 100 2.82 30.85 -4.73
N LYS A 101 3.65 31.36 -3.81
CA LYS A 101 3.76 32.79 -3.51
C LYS A 101 3.98 33.64 -4.78
N LYS A 102 4.83 33.14 -5.70
CA LYS A 102 5.13 33.77 -6.99
C LYS A 102 3.92 33.99 -7.92
N ASP A 103 2.85 33.20 -7.75
CA ASP A 103 1.64 33.30 -8.57
C ASP A 103 0.62 34.27 -7.94
N VAL A 104 0.92 34.79 -6.74
CA VAL A 104 0.07 35.70 -5.96
C VAL A 104 0.71 37.08 -5.79
N THR A 105 2.05 37.14 -5.73
CA THR A 105 2.80 38.40 -5.63
C THR A 105 2.71 39.18 -6.94
N SER A 106 2.29 40.44 -6.85
CA SER A 106 2.11 41.36 -7.96
C SER A 106 3.23 42.40 -8.08
N ASP A 107 4.34 42.20 -7.36
CA ASP A 107 5.51 43.09 -7.36
C ASP A 107 6.28 43.06 -8.69
#